data_AF-A0A078LJB0-F1
#
_entry.id   AF-A0A078LJB0-F1
#
_cell.length_a   1.000
_cell.length_b   1.000
_cell.length_c   1.000
_cell.angle_alpha   90.00
_cell.angle_beta   90.00
_cell.angle_gamma   90.00
#
_symmetry.space_group_name_H-M   'P 1'
#
loop_
_entity.id
_entity.type
_entity.pdbx_description
1 polymer ?
#
loop_
_entity_poly.entity_id
_entity_poly.type
_entity_poly.pdbx_seq_one_letter_code
_entity_poly.pdbx_strand_id
1 'polypeptide(L)' 'MKTPVEMLEIIAADICESTSLLEVIYRINELPPEADHAIACLIRSMQKTNETAYGYIEQLSSKGGE' A
#
# COMPACT_ATOMS: atom_id res chain seq x y z
N MET A 1 18.85 9.28 0.42
CA MET A 1 17.84 9.02 1.46
C MET A 1 16.67 9.93 1.15
N LYS A 2 15.45 9.40 1.08
CA LYS A 2 14.25 10.23 0.97
C LYS A 2 14.04 10.99 2.28
N THR A 3 13.49 12.18 2.22
CA THR A 3 13.11 12.95 3.41
C THR A 3 11.92 12.26 4.10
N PRO A 4 11.67 12.56 5.39
CA PRO A 4 10.49 12.06 6.08
C PRO A 4 9.17 12.36 5.35
N VAL A 5 9.05 13.56 4.79
CA VAL A 5 7.86 13.98 4.03
C VAL A 5 7.71 13.14 2.77
N GLU A 6 8.77 12.96 1.99
CA GLU A 6 8.76 12.13 0.77
C GLU A 6 8.40 10.66 1.08
N MET A 7 8.80 10.13 2.24
CA MET A 7 8.40 8.78 2.65
C MET A 7 6.90 8.67 2.93
N LEU A 8 6.33 9.67 3.62
CA LEU A 8 4.89 9.71 3.88
C LEU A 8 4.08 9.91 2.59
N GLU A 9 4.57 10.75 1.67
CA GLU A 9 3.93 10.96 0.37
C GLU A 9 3.90 9.68 -0.48
N ILE A 10 4.97 8.88 -0.45
CA ILE A 10 5.00 7.58 -1.15
C ILE A 10 3.98 6.62 -0.56
N ILE A 11 3.95 6.48 0.77
CA ILE A 11 2.99 5.58 1.43
C ILE A 11 1.54 6.03 1.12
N ALA A 12 1.29 7.35 1.14
CA ALA A 12 -0.02 7.90 0.77
C ALA A 12 -0.38 7.59 -0.69
N ALA A 13 0.57 7.73 -1.61
CA ALA A 13 0.36 7.40 -3.03
C ALA A 13 0.02 5.91 -3.22
N ASP A 14 0.77 5.01 -2.57
CA ASP A 14 0.53 3.55 -2.63
C ASP A 14 -0.85 3.16 -2.07
N ILE A 15 -1.30 3.83 -1.01
CA ILE A 15 -2.66 3.67 -0.46
C ILE A 15 -3.70 4.15 -1.46
N CYS A 16 -3.52 5.34 -2.06
CA CYS A 16 -4.44 5.88 -3.07
C CYS A 16 -4.56 4.97 -4.30
N GLU A 17 -3.46 4.37 -4.75
CA GLU A 17 -3.46 3.39 -5.84
C GLU A 17 -4.27 2.14 -5.45
N SER A 18 -4.07 1.64 -4.23
CA SER A 18 -4.84 0.51 -3.69
C SER A 18 -6.34 0.82 -3.61
N THR A 19 -6.72 2.03 -3.19
CA THR A 19 -8.12 2.51 -3.20
C THR A 19 -8.69 2.50 -4.62
N SER A 20 -7.95 3.05 -5.58
CA SER A 20 -8.39 3.12 -6.99
C SER A 20 -8.59 1.72 -7.59
N LEU A 21 -7.69 0.78 -7.29
CA LEU A 21 -7.82 -0.62 -7.74
C LEU A 21 -9.04 -1.30 -7.10
N LEU A 22 -9.31 -1.07 -5.81
CA LEU A 22 -10.49 -1.59 -5.14
C LEU A 22 -11.79 -1.09 -5.80
N GLU A 23 -11.87 0.20 -6.12
CA GLU A 23 -13.01 0.78 -6.84
C GLU A 23 -13.21 0.14 -8.21
N VAL A 24 -12.12 -0.21 -8.92
CA VAL A 24 -12.19 -0.91 -10.20
C VAL A 24 -12.72 -2.33 -10.03
N ILE A 25 -12.21 -3.07 -9.05
CA ILE A 25 -12.63 -4.45 -8.74
C ILE A 25 -14.14 -4.50 -8.45
N TYR A 26 -14.66 -3.56 -7.66
CA TYR A 26 -16.05 -3.56 -7.21
C TYR A 26 -17.01 -2.76 -8.11
N ARG A 27 -16.53 -2.18 -9.22
CA ARG A 27 -17.38 -1.39 -10.13
C ARG A 27 -18.51 -2.20 -10.76
N ILE A 28 -18.25 -3.48 -10.98
CA ILE A 28 -19.21 -4.47 -11.47
C ILE A 28 -19.70 -5.25 -10.24
N ASN A 29 -20.95 -5.05 -9.84
CA ASN A 29 -21.57 -5.66 -8.64
C ASN A 29 -21.65 -7.20 -8.68
N GLU A 30 -21.13 -7.80 -9.75
CA GLU A 30 -20.91 -9.23 -9.88
C GLU A 30 -19.38 -9.40 -9.84
N LEU A 31 -18.86 -10.11 -8.84
CA LEU A 31 -17.43 -10.45 -8.74
C LEU A 31 -17.22 -11.72 -9.57
N PRO A 32 -16.85 -11.63 -10.86
CA PRO A 32 -16.61 -12.82 -11.66
C PRO A 32 -15.28 -13.47 -11.24
N PRO A 33 -14.95 -14.68 -11.71
CA PRO A 33 -13.69 -15.35 -11.38
C PRO A 33 -12.43 -14.50 -11.64
N GLU A 34 -12.47 -13.57 -12.60
CA GLU A 34 -11.39 -12.62 -12.88
C GLU A 34 -11.13 -11.63 -11.73
N ALA A 35 -12.15 -11.36 -10.90
CA ALA A 35 -12.03 -10.53 -9.71
C ALA A 35 -11.12 -11.18 -8.65
N ASP A 36 -11.07 -12.51 -8.54
CA ASP A 36 -10.17 -13.20 -7.59
C ASP A 36 -8.71 -12.88 -7.87
N HIS A 37 -8.33 -12.84 -9.16
CA HIS A 37 -6.98 -12.47 -9.56
C HIS A 37 -6.67 -11.01 -9.20
N ALA A 38 -7.60 -10.09 -9.48
CA ALA A 38 -7.44 -8.68 -9.17
C ALA A 38 -7.39 -8.41 -7.65
N ILE A 39 -8.20 -9.10 -6.86
CA ILE A 39 -8.17 -9.08 -5.39
C ILE A 39 -6.83 -9.60 -4.88
N ALA A 40 -6.32 -10.71 -5.43
CA ALA A 40 -5.01 -11.22 -5.05
C ALA A 40 -3.88 -10.22 -5.38
N CYS A 41 -3.97 -9.50 -6.51
CA CYS A 41 -3.06 -8.40 -6.85
C CYS A 41 -3.16 -7.25 -5.85
N LEU A 42 -4.37 -6.82 -5.49
CA LEU A 42 -4.60 -5.77 -4.50
C LEU A 42 -3.99 -6.14 -3.14
N ILE A 43 -4.25 -7.36 -2.65
CA ILE A 43 -3.70 -7.84 -1.37
C ILE A 43 -2.17 -7.76 -1.36
N ARG A 44 -1.51 -8.22 -2.43
CA ARG A 44 -0.04 -8.13 -2.54
C ARG A 44 0.46 -6.69 -2.54
N SER A 45 -0.24 -5.78 -3.22
CA SER A 45 0.11 -4.35 -3.24
C SER A 45 0.00 -3.74 -1.83
N MET A 46 -1.09 -4.02 -1.13
CA MET A 46 -1.31 -3.54 0.24
C MET A 46 -0.29 -4.12 1.22
N GLN A 47 0.09 -5.40 1.08
CA GLN A 47 1.15 -6.01 1.88
C GLN A 47 2.49 -5.29 1.68
N LYS A 48 2.86 -5.00 0.43
CA LYS A 48 4.09 -4.25 0.11
C LYS A 48 4.07 -2.81 0.68
N THR A 49 2.91 -2.16 0.63
CA THR A 49 2.71 -0.84 1.25
C THR A 49 2.94 -0.92 2.76
N ASN A 50 2.42 -1.97 3.39
CA ASN A 50 2.57 -2.23 4.82
C ASN A 50 4.05 -2.46 5.20
N GLU A 51 4.76 -3.29 4.44
CA GLU A 51 6.20 -3.52 4.61
C GLU A 51 7.00 -2.21 4.50
N THR A 52 6.64 -1.35 3.55
CA THR A 52 7.28 -0.04 3.37
C THR A 52 7.03 0.87 4.57
N ALA A 53 5.80 0.91 5.08
CA ALA A 53 5.44 1.72 6.24
C ALA A 53 6.15 1.23 7.52
N TYR A 54 6.10 -0.08 7.80
CA TYR A 54 6.77 -0.65 8.96
C TYR A 54 8.29 -0.49 8.89
N GLY A 55 8.89 -0.74 7.72
CA GLY A 55 10.32 -0.54 7.52
C GLY A 55 10.74 0.92 7.73
N TYR A 56 9.86 1.87 7.44
CA TYR A 56 10.12 3.29 7.75
C TYR A 56 9.99 3.59 9.26
N ILE A 57 9.00 3.03 9.95
CA ILE A 57 8.85 3.15 11.41
C ILE A 57 10.08 2.58 12.14
N GLU A 58 10.60 1.44 11.70
CA GLU A 58 11.81 0.83 12.25
C GLU A 58 13.05 1.71 12.04
N GLN A 59 13.18 2.34 10.86
CA GLN A 59 14.25 3.31 10.60
C GLN A 59 14.19 4.56 11.49
N LEU A 60 12.99 5.00 11.88
CA LEU A 60 12.82 6.10 12.84
C LEU A 60 13.13 5.65 14.26
N SER A 61 12.68 4.45 14.63
CA SER A 61 12.87 3.87 15.96
C SER A 61 14.35 3.57 16.24
N SER A 62 15.09 3.10 15.23
CA SER A 62 16.53 2.87 15.33
C SER A 62 17.36 4.15 15.38
N LYS A 63 16.82 5.30 14.92
CA LYS A 63 17.48 6.61 14.98
C LYS A 63 17.19 7.40 16.26
N GLY A 64 16.19 7.02 17.04
CA GLY A 64 15.81 7.68 18.29
C GLY A 64 16.45 7.11 19.56
N GLY A 65 17.42 6.19 19.43
CA GLY A 65 18.06 5.47 20.53
C GLY A 65 19.47 5.95 20.91
N GLU A 66 19.87 7.15 20.49
CA GLU A 66 21.13 7.81 20.91
C GLU A 66 20.86 9.02 21.82
#